data_AF-A0A972V1I0-F1
#
_entry.id   AF-A0A972V1I0-F1
#
_cell.length_a   1.000
_cell.length_b   1.000
_cell.length_c   1.000
_cell.angle_alpha   90.00
_cell.angle_beta   90.00
_cell.angle_gamma   90.00
#
_symmetry.space_group_name_H-M   'P 1'
#
loop_
_entity.id
_entity.type
_entity.pdbx_description
1 polymer ?
#
loop_
_entity_poly.entity_id
_entity_poly.type
_entity_poly.pdbx_seq_one_letter_code
_entity_poly.pdbx_strand_id
1 'polypeptide(L)'
;MKEDLLEKVKKTFKPEFLNRIDDIIVFHSLTKDHLYDIIEIELKEVKERLKEQGIVIDLDKAAKSLLIDTGFDPLFGARPLKRTIQRFLEDPLAEEIIAKRFEKDKPIKVSAKDGKLIFK
;
A
#
# COMPACT_ATOMS: atom_id res chain seq x y z
N MET A 1 -5.65 1.13 -26.18
CA MET A 1 -6.08 1.51 -24.80
C MET A 1 -6.32 3.00 -24.65
N LYS A 2 -5.31 3.87 -24.76
CA LYS A 2 -5.50 5.33 -24.61
C LYS A 2 -6.47 5.91 -25.67
N GLU A 3 -6.30 5.51 -26.93
CA GLU A 3 -7.16 5.91 -28.05
C GLU A 3 -8.61 5.42 -27.86
N ASP A 4 -8.80 4.15 -27.47
CA ASP A 4 -10.13 3.59 -27.19
C ASP A 4 -10.85 4.34 -26.05
N LEU A 5 -10.10 4.77 -25.03
CA LEU A 5 -10.64 5.53 -23.91
C LEU A 5 -11.07 6.94 -24.37
N LEU A 6 -10.23 7.61 -25.17
CA LEU A 6 -10.52 8.93 -25.72
C LEU A 6 -11.70 8.90 -26.69
N GLU A 7 -11.87 7.82 -27.47
CA GLU A 7 -13.08 7.62 -28.28
C GLU A 7 -14.34 7.49 -27.42
N LYS A 8 -14.28 6.71 -26.33
CA LYS A 8 -15.41 6.60 -25.39
C LYS A 8 -15.74 7.95 -24.77
N VAL A 9 -14.74 8.72 -24.35
CA VAL A 9 -14.94 10.09 -23.80
C VAL A 9 -15.65 10.99 -24.82
N LYS A 10 -15.23 10.98 -26.09
CA LYS A 10 -15.87 11.76 -27.17
C LYS A 10 -17.31 11.32 -27.47
N LYS A 11 -17.64 10.04 -27.27
CA LYS A 11 -19.00 9.50 -27.43
C LYS A 11 -19.89 9.82 -26.23
N THR A 12 -19.33 9.91 -25.02
CA THR A 12 -20.08 10.15 -23.77
C THR A 12 -20.34 11.64 -23.52
N PHE A 13 -19.37 12.52 -23.80
CA PHE A 13 -19.46 13.94 -23.49
C PHE A 13 -19.63 14.79 -24.76
N LYS A 14 -20.40 15.88 -24.64
CA LYS A 14 -20.58 16.83 -25.75
C LYS A 14 -19.28 17.57 -26.09
N PRO A 15 -19.03 17.91 -27.37
CA PRO A 15 -17.84 18.65 -27.78
C PRO A 15 -17.65 19.99 -27.06
N GLU A 16 -18.75 20.70 -26.77
CA GLU A 16 -18.73 21.98 -26.03
C GLU A 16 -18.09 21.84 -24.64
N PHE A 17 -18.34 20.73 -23.95
CA PHE A 17 -17.74 20.45 -22.66
C PHE A 17 -16.26 20.10 -22.80
N LEU A 18 -15.91 19.25 -23.78
CA LEU A 18 -14.53 18.84 -24.01
C LEU A 18 -13.63 20.03 -24.39
N ASN A 19 -14.18 21.01 -25.13
CA ASN A 19 -13.48 22.24 -25.48
C ASN A 19 -13.24 23.20 -24.29
N ARG A 20 -13.78 22.89 -23.09
CA ARG A 20 -13.56 23.65 -21.83
C ARG A 20 -12.56 22.98 -20.89
N ILE A 21 -11.97 21.85 -21.31
CA ILE A 21 -10.97 21.14 -20.54
C ILE A 21 -9.62 21.37 -21.21
N ASP A 22 -8.65 21.87 -20.45
CA ASP A 22 -7.32 22.15 -20.97
C ASP A 22 -6.58 20.86 -21.37
N ASP A 23 -6.63 19.83 -20.52
CA ASP A 23 -5.96 18.55 -20.75
C ASP A 23 -6.75 17.35 -20.22
N ILE A 24 -6.66 16.22 -20.93
CA ILE A 24 -7.22 14.93 -20.51
C ILE A 24 -6.09 14.00 -20.08
N ILE A 25 -6.00 13.74 -18.78
CA ILE A 25 -4.99 12.85 -18.20
C ILE A 25 -5.52 11.42 -18.15
N VAL A 26 -4.77 10.48 -18.73
CA VAL A 26 -5.09 9.05 -18.72
C VAL A 26 -4.15 8.33 -17.77
N PHE A 27 -4.71 7.70 -16.73
CA PHE A 27 -3.96 6.88 -15.80
C PHE A 27 -3.79 5.46 -16.36
N HIS A 28 -2.58 4.93 -16.25
CA HIS A 28 -2.29 3.54 -16.58
C HIS A 28 -2.57 2.64 -15.37
N SER A 29 -2.90 1.39 -15.62
CA SER A 29 -3.05 0.39 -14.56
C SER A 29 -1.74 0.21 -13.78
N LEU A 30 -1.86 -0.07 -12.48
CA LEU A 30 -0.72 -0.34 -11.62
C LEU A 30 -0.04 -1.65 -12.03
N THR A 31 1.30 -1.63 -12.10
CA THR A 31 2.12 -2.83 -12.20
C THR A 31 2.48 -3.33 -10.80
N LYS A 32 3.00 -4.56 -10.69
CA LYS A 32 3.46 -5.08 -9.40
C LYS A 32 4.54 -4.20 -8.77
N ASP A 33 5.43 -3.63 -9.57
CA ASP A 33 6.48 -2.72 -9.10
C ASP A 33 5.90 -1.43 -8.52
N HIS A 34 4.89 -0.83 -9.18
CA HIS A 34 4.20 0.33 -8.62
C HIS A 34 3.54 0.02 -7.26
N LEU A 35 3.07 -1.20 -7.05
CA LEU A 35 2.51 -1.61 -5.75
C LEU A 35 3.58 -1.71 -4.66
N TYR A 36 4.81 -2.10 -5.01
CA TYR A 36 5.94 -2.03 -4.08
C TYR A 36 6.28 -0.58 -3.71
N ASP A 37 6.29 0.34 -4.66
CA ASP A 37 6.56 1.75 -4.35
C ASP A 37 5.47 2.33 -3.45
N ILE A 38 4.20 2.01 -3.73
CA ILE A 38 3.06 2.45 -2.92
C ILE A 38 3.16 1.88 -1.51
N ILE A 39 3.51 0.60 -1.36
CA ILE A 39 3.61 0.02 -0.02
C ILE A 39 4.75 0.64 0.80
N GLU A 40 5.88 1.00 0.18
CA GLU A 40 6.95 1.73 0.88
C GLU A 40 6.49 3.10 1.37
N ILE A 41 5.69 3.82 0.57
CA ILE A 41 5.13 5.12 0.97
C ILE A 41 4.23 4.95 2.20
N GLU A 42 3.30 4.00 2.18
CA GLU A 42 2.40 3.75 3.32
C GLU A 42 3.17 3.27 4.56
N LEU A 43 4.16 2.38 4.37
CA LEU A 43 5.00 1.88 5.46
C LEU A 43 5.88 2.98 6.07
N LYS A 44 6.25 4.00 5.30
CA LYS A 44 7.01 5.14 5.82
C LYS A 44 6.21 5.89 6.89
N GLU A 45 4.93 6.17 6.64
CA GLU A 45 4.05 6.81 7.64
C GLU A 45 3.93 5.96 8.91
N VAL A 46 3.84 4.63 8.77
CA VAL A 46 3.80 3.71 9.91
C VAL A 46 5.12 3.74 10.69
N LYS A 47 6.25 3.64 10.00
CA LYS A 47 7.59 3.64 10.60
C LYS A 47 7.88 4.96 11.33
N GLU A 48 7.45 6.09 10.79
CA GLU A 48 7.62 7.40 11.44
C GLU A 48 6.87 7.45 12.77
N ARG A 49 5.58 7.06 12.79
CA ARG A 49 4.78 6.99 14.01
C ARG A 49 5.36 6.04 15.07
N LEU A 50 5.84 4.87 14.65
CA LEU A 50 6.48 3.91 15.57
C LEU A 50 7.81 4.44 16.12
N LYS A 51 8.58 5.15 15.29
CA LYS A 51 9.86 5.74 15.70
C LYS A 51 9.69 6.79 16.79
N GLU A 52 8.62 7.59 16.75
CA GLU A 52 8.26 8.53 17.82
C GLU A 52 8.03 7.83 19.18
N GLN A 53 7.62 6.55 19.15
CA GLN A 53 7.45 5.72 20.34
C GLN A 53 8.72 4.92 20.72
N GLY A 54 9.82 5.15 20.00
CA GLY A 54 11.08 4.42 20.19
C GLY A 54 11.04 2.99 19.64
N ILE A 55 10.20 2.73 18.65
CA ILE A 55 10.09 1.40 18.01
C ILE A 55 10.57 1.53 16.56
N VAL A 56 11.47 0.64 16.16
CA VAL A 56 11.95 0.54 14.78
C VAL A 56 11.51 -0.80 14.22
N ILE A 57 10.94 -0.80 13.01
CA ILE A 57 10.55 -2.03 12.31
C ILE A 57 11.26 -2.13 10.96
N ASP A 58 11.65 -3.34 10.59
CA ASP A 58 12.24 -3.64 9.29
C ASP A 58 11.49 -4.81 8.63
N LEU A 59 10.84 -4.52 7.51
CA LEU A 59 10.06 -5.50 6.75
C LEU A 59 10.91 -6.07 5.62
N ASP A 60 11.02 -7.39 5.57
CA ASP A 60 11.66 -8.06 4.44
C ASP A 60 10.74 -8.11 3.19
N LYS A 61 11.30 -8.64 2.09
CA LYS A 61 10.56 -8.78 0.83
C LYS A 61 9.35 -9.72 0.96
N ALA A 62 9.41 -10.72 1.82
CA ALA A 62 8.32 -11.68 1.99
C ALA A 62 7.12 -11.02 2.70
N ALA A 63 7.37 -10.21 3.73
CA ALA A 63 6.35 -9.41 4.41
C ALA A 63 5.68 -8.43 3.44
N LYS A 64 6.48 -7.69 2.65
CA LYS A 64 5.94 -6.75 1.65
C LYS A 64 5.12 -7.46 0.58
N SER A 65 5.60 -8.61 0.09
CA SER A 65 4.86 -9.42 -0.89
C SER A 65 3.50 -9.85 -0.34
N LEU A 66 3.45 -10.37 0.89
CA LEU A 66 2.21 -10.80 1.52
C LEU A 66 1.20 -9.65 1.62
N LEU A 67 1.65 -8.46 2.03
CA LEU A 67 0.78 -7.29 2.14
C LEU A 67 0.26 -6.83 0.77
N ILE A 68 1.09 -6.86 -0.28
CA ILE A 68 0.68 -6.53 -1.65
C ILE A 68 -0.35 -7.55 -2.14
N ASP A 69 -0.05 -8.84 -2.04
CA ASP A 69 -0.90 -9.91 -2.55
C ASP A 69 -2.26 -9.96 -1.81
N THR A 70 -2.31 -9.51 -0.55
CA THR A 70 -3.55 -9.46 0.26
C THR A 70 -4.31 -8.13 0.14
N GLY A 71 -3.62 -7.03 -0.18
CA GLY A 71 -4.20 -5.67 -0.18
C GLY A 71 -4.40 -5.04 -1.56
N PHE A 72 -3.94 -5.69 -2.63
CA PHE A 72 -4.20 -5.25 -4.00
C PHE A 72 -5.48 -5.88 -4.55
N ASP A 73 -6.36 -5.03 -5.06
CA ASP A 73 -7.54 -5.45 -5.81
C ASP A 73 -7.50 -4.79 -7.21
N PRO A 74 -7.62 -5.54 -8.33
CA PRO A 74 -7.58 -4.95 -9.67
C PRO A 74 -8.68 -3.91 -9.95
N LEU A 75 -9.82 -4.01 -9.26
CA LEU A 75 -10.99 -3.14 -9.42
C LEU A 75 -10.92 -1.91 -8.49
N PHE A 76 -10.41 -2.09 -7.27
CA PHE A 76 -10.28 -1.02 -6.27
C PHE A 76 -8.87 -0.42 -6.17
N GLY A 77 -7.90 -0.97 -6.91
CA GLY A 77 -6.50 -0.58 -6.93
C GLY A 77 -5.80 -0.83 -5.60
N ALA A 78 -4.84 0.05 -5.29
CA ALA A 78 -4.07 0.06 -4.04
C ALA A 78 -4.85 0.55 -2.81
N ARG A 79 -6.10 1.02 -2.97
CA ARG A 79 -6.89 1.61 -1.86
C ARG A 79 -7.02 0.70 -0.63
N PRO A 80 -7.17 -0.64 -0.76
CA PRO A 80 -7.24 -1.52 0.40
C PRO A 80 -5.90 -1.68 1.14
N LEU A 81 -4.76 -1.32 0.54
CA LEU A 81 -3.42 -1.55 1.12
C LEU A 81 -3.28 -0.94 2.51
N LYS A 82 -3.75 0.30 2.72
CA LYS A 82 -3.71 0.95 4.02
C LYS A 82 -4.42 0.14 5.11
N ARG A 83 -5.59 -0.40 4.78
CA ARG A 83 -6.36 -1.26 5.69
C ARG A 83 -5.68 -2.61 5.91
N THR A 84 -5.04 -3.17 4.89
CA THR A 84 -4.26 -4.40 5.00
C THR A 84 -3.05 -4.20 5.90
N ILE A 85 -2.31 -3.10 5.76
CA ILE A 85 -1.20 -2.75 6.64
C ILE A 85 -1.69 -2.63 8.09
N GLN A 86 -2.79 -1.93 8.33
CA GLN A 86 -3.35 -1.84 9.69
C GLN A 86 -3.66 -3.23 10.27
N ARG A 87 -4.43 -4.05 9.56
CA ARG A 87 -4.88 -5.36 10.05
C ARG A 87 -3.78 -6.41 10.20
N PHE A 88 -2.84 -6.44 9.27
CA PHE A 88 -1.83 -7.51 9.20
C PHE A 88 -0.51 -7.12 9.85
N LEU A 89 -0.21 -5.82 9.94
CA LEU A 89 1.02 -5.31 10.53
C LEU A 89 0.77 -4.55 11.83
N GLU A 90 -0.03 -3.48 11.84
CA GLU A 90 -0.17 -2.61 13.02
C GLU A 90 -0.89 -3.33 14.18
N ASP A 91 -2.03 -3.98 13.93
CA ASP A 91 -2.81 -4.65 14.97
C ASP A 91 -2.00 -5.77 15.65
N PRO A 92 -1.37 -6.72 14.92
CA PRO A 92 -0.59 -7.79 15.56
C PRO A 92 0.68 -7.27 16.23
N LEU A 93 1.32 -6.24 15.66
CA LEU A 93 2.49 -5.60 16.28
C LEU A 93 2.12 -4.96 17.63
N ALA A 94 0.95 -4.34 17.73
CA ALA A 94 0.48 -3.76 18.98
C ALA A 94 0.30 -4.82 20.08
N GLU A 95 -0.31 -5.97 19.76
CA GLU A 95 -0.45 -7.09 20.70
C GLU A 95 0.92 -7.59 21.20
N GLU A 96 1.87 -7.72 20.27
CA GLU A 96 3.23 -8.16 20.51
C GLU A 96 4.04 -7.19 21.40
N ILE A 97 3.83 -5.87 21.22
CA ILE A 97 4.40 -4.83 22.07
C ILE A 97 3.80 -4.89 23.48
N ILE A 98 2.47 -5.06 23.60
CA ILE A 98 1.77 -5.17 24.90
C ILE A 98 2.26 -6.41 25.67
N ALA A 99 2.51 -7.52 24.97
CA ALA A 99 3.09 -8.74 25.52
C ALA A 99 4.56 -8.57 25.98
N LYS A 100 5.17 -7.39 25.81
CA LYS A 100 6.56 -7.06 26.15
C LYS A 100 7.59 -8.00 25.53
N ARG A 101 7.32 -8.49 24.32
CA ARG A 101 8.23 -9.42 23.61
C ARG A 101 9.40 -8.75 22.91
N PHE A 102 9.43 -7.42 22.84
CA PHE A 102 10.44 -6.66 22.09
C PHE A 102 11.15 -5.63 22.97
N GLU A 103 12.47 -5.54 22.80
CA GLU A 103 13.32 -4.51 23.39
C GLU A 103 13.22 -3.21 22.56
N LYS A 104 13.13 -2.05 23.21
CA LYS A 104 12.99 -0.75 22.53
C LYS A 104 14.20 -0.38 21.65
N ASP A 105 15.38 -0.92 21.96
CA ASP A 105 16.63 -0.50 21.31
C ASP A 105 17.03 -1.37 20.10
N LYS A 106 16.21 -2.35 19.73
CA LYS A 106 16.46 -3.23 18.58
C LYS A 106 15.36 -3.10 17.54
N PRO A 107 15.71 -3.08 16.24
CA PRO A 107 14.72 -3.11 15.19
C PRO A 107 14.01 -4.48 15.19
N ILE A 108 12.68 -4.43 15.21
CA ILE A 108 11.82 -5.61 15.07
C ILE A 108 11.83 -6.03 13.60
N LYS A 109 12.29 -7.25 13.34
CA LYS A 109 12.31 -7.82 12.00
C LYS A 109 10.96 -8.44 11.70
N VAL A 110 10.36 -8.02 10.60
CA VAL A 110 9.06 -8.50 10.14
C VAL A 110 9.26 -9.31 8.86
N SER A 111 8.76 -10.54 8.87
CA SER A 111 8.79 -11.47 7.73
C SER A 111 7.42 -12.09 7.52
N ALA A 112 7.23 -12.85 6.44
CA ALA A 112 6.01 -13.60 6.20
C ALA A 112 6.27 -15.11 6.29
N LYS A 113 5.38 -15.82 6.98
CA LYS A 113 5.36 -17.29 7.03
C LYS A 113 3.92 -17.78 7.15
N ASP A 114 3.57 -18.83 6.40
CA ASP A 114 2.24 -19.48 6.46
C ASP A 114 1.07 -18.49 6.28
N GLY A 115 1.24 -17.49 5.41
CA GLY A 115 0.23 -16.47 5.12
C GLY A 115 0.03 -15.42 6.23
N LYS A 116 0.94 -15.35 7.22
CA LYS A 116 0.90 -14.39 8.32
C LYS A 116 2.23 -13.65 8.46
N LEU A 117 2.18 -12.45 9.01
CA LEU A 117 3.38 -11.74 9.43
C LEU A 117 3.91 -12.34 10.73
N ILE A 118 5.23 -12.47 10.80
CA ILE A 118 5.97 -12.91 11.97
C ILE A 118 6.94 -11.81 12.40
N PHE A 119 7.04 -11.59 13.70
CA PHE A 119 7.85 -10.55 14.33
C PHE A 119 9.01 -11.21 15.10
N LYS A 120 10.22 -10.72 14.91
CA LYS A 120 11.46 -11.26 15.49
C LYS A 120 12.38 -10.17 16.01
#